data_AF-A1D1F5-F1
#
_entry.id   AF-A1D1F5-F1
#
_cell.length_a   1.000
_cell.length_b   1.000
_cell.length_c   1.000
_cell.angle_alpha   90.00
_cell.angle_beta   90.00
_cell.angle_gamma   90.00
#
_symmetry.space_group_name_H-M   'P 1'
#
loop_
_entity.id
_entity.type
_entity.pdbx_description
1 polymer ?
#
loop_
_entity_poly.entity_id
_entity_poly.type
_entity_poly.pdbx_seq_one_letter_code
_entity_poly.pdbx_strand_id
1 'polypeptide(L)'
;MNAVGLCYNCHTYYDDALDPMFFFVPSDLDFFIRFELRDRIRRQGNITKRRVPLAHEYARYQYRQGKITDVAQGGQYTRVYLDDTPLAQNTQAPKQWHGAPLPTIRKAIGALGSPRIGRIPQDMVMKLTILRDLYYLDDEEETERRYQLQRPSKDEDYHYRDSDEEEDDNREEEEEDEDEDDDDDDQTEPGTKGGKRRPKWTKQEARYPKRQRRRESRFEWDLGPDATTEDAIRKFGPVLLGPGRRLR
;
A
#
# COMPACT_ATOMS: atom_id res chain seq x y z
N MET A 1 0.47 -0.56 -13.42
CA MET A 1 -0.22 0.49 -12.62
C MET A 1 -0.68 -0.12 -11.31
N ASN A 2 -0.41 0.51 -10.16
CA ASN A 2 -0.79 -0.03 -8.84
C ASN A 2 -2.04 0.66 -8.30
N ALA A 3 -3.17 0.45 -8.96
CA ALA A 3 -4.44 1.08 -8.61
C ALA A 3 -5.60 0.09 -8.73
N VAL A 4 -6.65 0.33 -7.96
CA VAL A 4 -7.92 -0.41 -8.01
C VAL A 4 -9.05 0.60 -8.14
N GLY A 5 -9.93 0.40 -9.12
CA GLY A 5 -11.15 1.20 -9.24
C GLY A 5 -12.15 0.82 -8.16
N LEU A 6 -12.52 1.76 -7.30
CA LEU A 6 -13.51 1.58 -6.24
C LEU A 6 -14.71 2.50 -6.48
N CYS A 7 -15.91 2.05 -6.15
CA CYS A 7 -17.08 2.93 -6.09
C CYS A 7 -16.98 3.86 -4.87
N TYR A 8 -17.81 4.90 -4.82
CA TYR A 8 -17.80 5.89 -3.73
C TYR A 8 -17.86 5.27 -2.32
N ASN A 9 -18.73 4.28 -2.11
CA ASN A 9 -18.85 3.59 -0.82
C ASN A 9 -17.61 2.74 -0.51
N CYS A 10 -17.12 1.96 -1.48
CA CYS A 10 -15.91 1.16 -1.29
C CYS A 10 -14.67 2.02 -1.01
N HIS A 11 -14.59 3.21 -1.61
CA HIS A 11 -13.52 4.17 -1.32
C HIS A 11 -13.54 4.59 0.15
N THR A 12 -14.73 4.97 0.66
CA THR A 12 -14.91 5.34 2.07
C THR A 12 -14.51 4.20 3.01
N TYR A 13 -14.84 2.97 2.65
CA TYR A 13 -14.56 1.79 3.48
C TYR A 13 -13.09 1.36 3.43
N TYR A 14 -12.45 1.58 2.29
CA TYR A 14 -11.05 1.24 2.06
C TYR A 14 -10.09 2.28 2.66
N ASP A 15 -10.42 3.56 2.56
CA ASP A 15 -9.48 4.65 2.89
C ASP A 15 -9.36 4.90 4.40
N ASP A 16 -10.30 4.44 5.23
CA ASP A 16 -10.16 4.53 6.68
C ASP A 16 -8.91 3.76 7.14
N ALA A 17 -7.98 4.48 7.76
CA ALA A 17 -6.72 3.91 8.21
C ALA A 17 -6.84 3.21 9.57
N LEU A 18 -7.83 3.60 10.39
CA LEU A 18 -7.99 3.13 11.76
C LEU A 18 -9.03 1.99 11.86
N ASP A 19 -10.12 2.11 11.10
CA ASP A 19 -11.18 1.08 11.05
C ASP A 19 -11.63 0.81 9.60
N PRO A 20 -10.76 0.24 8.74
CA PRO A 20 -11.15 -0.10 7.38
C PRO A 20 -12.28 -1.14 7.41
N MET A 21 -13.42 -0.84 6.80
CA MET A 21 -14.52 -1.81 6.67
C MET A 21 -14.33 -2.75 5.48
N PHE A 22 -13.36 -2.45 4.61
CA PHE A 22 -13.01 -3.27 3.47
C PHE A 22 -11.51 -3.20 3.20
N PHE A 23 -10.90 -4.34 2.95
CA PHE A 23 -9.58 -4.44 2.34
C PHE A 23 -9.50 -5.66 1.44
N PHE A 24 -8.41 -5.75 0.69
CA PHE A 24 -8.08 -6.96 -0.06
C PHE A 24 -6.61 -7.27 0.16
N VAL A 25 -6.29 -8.55 0.06
CA VAL A 25 -5.00 -9.11 0.47
C VAL A 25 -4.68 -10.29 -0.45
N PRO A 26 -3.40 -10.61 -0.73
CA PRO A 26 -3.08 -11.78 -1.54
C PRO A 26 -3.72 -13.04 -0.95
N SER A 27 -4.33 -13.86 -1.80
CA SER A 27 -5.07 -15.05 -1.36
C SER A 27 -4.18 -16.15 -0.76
N ASP A 28 -2.89 -16.08 -1.02
CA ASP A 28 -1.88 -17.02 -0.54
C ASP A 28 -0.79 -16.25 0.19
N LEU A 29 -0.99 -16.07 1.51
CA LEU A 29 -0.04 -15.38 2.39
C LEU A 29 1.21 -16.23 2.67
N ASP A 30 1.12 -17.56 2.54
CA ASP A 30 2.23 -18.48 2.79
C ASP A 30 3.36 -18.32 1.76
N PHE A 31 3.03 -17.89 0.54
CA PHE A 31 4.02 -17.44 -0.43
C PHE A 31 4.89 -16.29 0.13
N PHE A 32 4.26 -15.26 0.70
CA PHE A 32 4.95 -14.07 1.20
C PHE A 32 5.78 -14.37 2.45
N ILE A 33 5.27 -15.24 3.33
CA ILE A 33 6.00 -15.71 4.51
C ILE A 33 7.27 -16.44 4.07
N ARG A 34 7.16 -17.40 3.15
CA ARG A 34 8.33 -18.15 2.64
C ARG A 34 9.31 -17.26 1.90
N PHE A 35 8.82 -16.31 1.11
CA PHE A 35 9.70 -15.36 0.41
C PHE A 35 10.52 -14.54 1.41
N GLU A 36 9.89 -14.00 2.45
CA GLU A 36 10.59 -13.20 3.45
C GLU A 36 11.61 -14.02 4.24
N LEU A 37 11.28 -15.28 4.59
CA LEU A 37 12.23 -16.20 5.21
C LEU A 37 13.46 -16.45 4.32
N ARG A 38 13.26 -16.60 3.00
CA ARG A 38 14.37 -16.73 2.04
C ARG A 38 15.19 -15.45 1.95
N ASP A 39 14.55 -14.29 1.89
CA ASP A 39 15.25 -13.00 1.86
C ASP A 39 16.10 -12.80 3.12
N ARG A 40 15.62 -13.20 4.30
CA ARG A 40 16.40 -13.18 5.55
C ARG A 40 17.64 -14.08 5.48
N ILE A 41 17.50 -15.31 5.00
CA ILE A 41 18.66 -16.22 4.79
C ILE A 41 19.66 -15.61 3.82
N ARG A 42 19.19 -14.95 2.76
CA ARG A 42 20.03 -14.25 1.78
C ARG A 42 20.76 -13.05 2.40
N ARG A 43 20.11 -12.32 3.31
CA ARG A 43 20.69 -11.18 4.04
C ARG A 43 21.62 -11.61 5.19
N GLN A 44 21.54 -12.85 5.66
CA GLN A 44 22.43 -13.34 6.72
C GLN A 44 23.90 -13.26 6.28
N GLY A 45 24.65 -12.41 6.98
CA GLY A 45 26.07 -12.22 6.76
C GLY A 45 26.44 -11.15 5.72
N ASN A 46 25.48 -10.56 5.00
CA ASN A 46 25.73 -9.51 4.01
C ASN A 46 24.78 -8.33 4.18
N ILE A 47 25.31 -7.09 4.12
CA ILE A 47 24.50 -5.86 4.08
C ILE A 47 23.91 -5.71 2.68
N THR A 48 22.89 -6.50 2.36
CA THR A 48 22.15 -6.38 1.10
C THR A 48 20.78 -5.75 1.34
N LYS A 49 20.32 -4.95 0.37
CA LYS A 49 18.97 -4.36 0.41
C LYS A 49 17.93 -5.48 0.49
N ARG A 50 16.90 -5.26 1.30
CA ARG A 50 15.74 -6.15 1.43
C ARG A 50 15.02 -6.28 0.09
N ARG A 51 14.72 -7.50 -0.33
CA ARG A 51 13.87 -7.75 -1.51
C ARG A 51 12.42 -7.93 -1.11
N VAL A 52 11.52 -7.58 -2.01
CA VAL A 52 10.07 -7.76 -1.84
C VAL A 52 9.50 -8.46 -3.08
N PRO A 53 8.50 -9.34 -2.95
CA PRO A 53 7.96 -10.02 -4.12
C PRO A 53 7.27 -9.04 -5.06
N LEU A 54 7.59 -9.17 -6.35
CA LEU A 54 6.94 -8.46 -7.44
C LEU A 54 5.59 -9.10 -7.77
N ALA A 55 4.71 -8.33 -8.43
CA ALA A 55 3.38 -8.81 -8.80
C ALA A 55 3.43 -10.02 -9.75
N HIS A 56 4.36 -9.99 -10.71
CA HIS A 56 4.52 -11.05 -11.70
C HIS A 56 5.11 -12.33 -11.08
N GLU A 57 5.99 -12.19 -10.08
CA GLU A 57 6.57 -13.28 -9.30
C GLU A 57 5.48 -14.06 -8.54
N TYR A 58 4.57 -13.32 -7.89
CA TYR A 58 3.40 -13.90 -7.23
C TYR A 58 2.45 -14.61 -8.20
N ALA A 59 2.14 -13.97 -9.34
CA ALA A 59 1.30 -14.58 -10.37
C ALA A 59 1.93 -15.87 -10.93
N ARG A 60 3.24 -15.85 -11.24
CA ARG A 60 3.99 -17.02 -11.71
C ARG A 60 3.98 -18.15 -10.69
N TYR A 61 4.14 -17.84 -9.40
CA TYR A 61 4.00 -18.83 -8.34
C TYR A 61 2.62 -19.51 -8.36
N GLN A 62 1.54 -18.72 -8.43
CA GLN A 62 0.18 -19.27 -8.47
C GLN A 62 -0.10 -20.08 -9.74
N TYR A 63 0.46 -19.67 -10.88
CA TYR A 63 0.37 -20.43 -12.12
C TYR A 63 1.02 -21.82 -11.98
N ARG A 64 2.24 -21.88 -11.43
CA ARG A 64 2.94 -23.16 -11.17
C ARG A 64 2.19 -24.07 -10.19
N GLN A 65 1.35 -23.51 -9.33
CA GLN A 65 0.51 -24.27 -8.40
C GLN A 65 -0.85 -24.66 -8.99
N GLY A 66 -1.13 -24.33 -10.25
CA GLY A 66 -2.42 -24.58 -10.89
C GLY A 66 -3.57 -23.73 -10.31
N LYS A 67 -3.28 -22.65 -9.58
CA LYS A 67 -4.30 -21.77 -8.96
C LYS A 67 -4.86 -20.74 -9.93
N ILE A 68 -4.08 -20.39 -10.96
CA ILE A 68 -4.48 -19.48 -12.04
C ILE A 68 -4.09 -20.07 -13.40
N THR A 69 -4.81 -19.67 -14.44
CA THR A 69 -4.56 -20.05 -15.83
C THR A 69 -3.49 -19.16 -16.48
N ASP A 70 -2.98 -19.57 -17.63
CA ASP A 70 -2.05 -18.80 -18.48
C ASP A 70 -2.64 -17.44 -18.93
N VAL A 71 -3.95 -17.37 -19.11
CA VAL A 71 -4.68 -16.13 -19.44
C VAL A 71 -4.87 -15.17 -18.26
N ALA A 72 -4.43 -15.53 -17.05
CA ALA A 72 -4.60 -14.68 -15.87
C ALA A 72 -3.74 -13.42 -15.95
N GLN A 73 -4.34 -12.27 -15.67
CA GLN A 73 -3.65 -10.98 -15.77
C GLN A 73 -2.77 -10.67 -14.55
N GLY A 74 -2.87 -11.45 -13.47
CA GLY A 74 -2.12 -11.24 -12.24
C GLY A 74 -2.46 -12.27 -11.16
N GLY A 75 -1.95 -12.04 -9.95
CA GLY A 75 -2.22 -12.90 -8.80
C GLY A 75 -3.64 -12.77 -8.27
N GLN A 76 -4.09 -13.76 -7.50
CA GLN A 76 -5.36 -13.77 -6.81
C GLN A 76 -5.29 -13.05 -5.47
N TYR A 77 -6.29 -12.21 -5.21
CA TYR A 77 -6.47 -11.45 -3.98
C TYR A 77 -7.84 -11.74 -3.39
N THR A 78 -7.88 -12.00 -2.09
CA THR A 78 -9.10 -12.20 -1.31
C THR A 78 -9.62 -10.85 -0.85
N ARG A 79 -10.92 -10.62 -1.04
CA ARG A 79 -11.63 -9.44 -0.56
C ARG A 79 -12.19 -9.73 0.82
N VAL A 80 -11.92 -8.85 1.77
CA VAL A 80 -12.31 -9.00 3.17
C VAL A 80 -13.17 -7.79 3.55
N TYR A 81 -14.41 -8.06 3.94
CA TYR A 81 -15.34 -7.07 4.45
C TYR A 81 -15.52 -7.31 5.95
N LEU A 82 -15.44 -6.24 6.74
CA LEU A 82 -15.56 -6.28 8.20
C LEU A 82 -16.94 -5.83 8.69
N ASP A 83 -17.89 -5.62 7.76
CA ASP A 83 -19.28 -5.29 8.04
C ASP A 83 -20.24 -6.43 7.69
N ASP A 84 -21.50 -6.31 8.14
CA ASP A 84 -22.58 -7.27 7.88
C ASP A 84 -23.39 -6.92 6.63
N THR A 85 -22.83 -6.13 5.71
CA THR A 85 -23.60 -5.73 4.54
C THR A 85 -23.88 -6.95 3.65
N PRO A 86 -25.03 -7.00 2.95
CA PRO A 86 -25.30 -8.08 1.98
C PRO A 86 -24.22 -8.21 0.89
N LEU A 87 -23.44 -7.15 0.67
CA LEU A 87 -22.27 -7.15 -0.22
C LEU A 87 -21.15 -8.06 0.31
N ALA A 88 -20.91 -8.05 1.62
CA ALA A 88 -19.89 -8.86 2.31
C ALA A 88 -20.14 -10.38 2.15
N GLN A 89 -21.40 -10.80 2.18
CA GLN A 89 -21.78 -12.21 2.09
C GLN A 89 -21.60 -12.80 0.67
N ASN A 90 -21.70 -11.95 -0.35
CA ASN A 90 -21.73 -12.40 -1.75
C ASN A 90 -20.37 -12.28 -2.48
N THR A 91 -19.32 -11.72 -1.86
CA THR A 91 -18.10 -11.33 -2.61
C THR A 91 -16.76 -11.72 -1.97
N GLN A 92 -16.68 -12.87 -1.30
CA GLN A 92 -15.41 -13.38 -0.76
C GLN A 92 -14.54 -14.14 -1.78
N ALA A 93 -15.08 -14.49 -2.95
CA ALA A 93 -14.31 -15.19 -3.98
C ALA A 93 -13.07 -14.35 -4.39
N PRO A 94 -11.88 -14.99 -4.46
CA PRO A 94 -10.66 -14.33 -4.92
C PRO A 94 -10.83 -13.68 -6.29
N LYS A 95 -10.16 -12.54 -6.48
CA LYS A 95 -10.14 -11.79 -7.73
C LYS A 95 -8.72 -11.58 -8.20
N GLN A 96 -8.52 -11.63 -9.50
CA GLN A 96 -7.22 -11.37 -10.10
C GLN A 96 -6.93 -9.87 -10.08
N TRP A 97 -5.70 -9.52 -9.73
CA TRP A 97 -5.17 -8.17 -9.83
C TRP A 97 -3.67 -8.22 -10.07
N HIS A 98 -3.18 -7.30 -10.91
CA HIS A 98 -1.79 -7.25 -11.38
C HIS A 98 -0.94 -6.22 -10.62
N GLY A 99 -1.49 -5.62 -9.56
CA GLY A 99 -0.78 -4.65 -8.73
C GLY A 99 0.19 -5.29 -7.75
N ALA A 100 0.98 -4.43 -7.11
CA ALA A 100 2.03 -4.84 -6.18
C ALA A 100 1.40 -5.42 -4.90
N PRO A 101 1.85 -6.61 -4.44
CA PRO A 101 1.28 -7.22 -3.24
C PRO A 101 1.55 -6.44 -1.96
N LEU A 102 2.76 -5.86 -1.81
CA LEU A 102 3.21 -5.28 -0.55
C LEU A 102 2.30 -4.17 0.00
N PRO A 103 1.83 -3.18 -0.80
CA PRO A 103 0.87 -2.19 -0.32
C PRO A 103 -0.42 -2.80 0.24
N THR A 104 -0.93 -3.87 -0.36
CA THR A 104 -2.13 -4.55 0.12
C THR A 104 -1.88 -5.33 1.42
N ILE A 105 -0.70 -5.95 1.56
CA ILE A 105 -0.27 -6.61 2.80
C ILE A 105 -0.12 -5.57 3.92
N ARG A 106 0.50 -4.42 3.65
CA ARG A 106 0.62 -3.32 4.64
C ARG A 106 -0.75 -2.86 5.13
N LYS A 107 -1.71 -2.69 4.21
CA LYS A 107 -3.09 -2.31 4.57
C LYS A 107 -3.77 -3.40 5.41
N ALA A 108 -3.61 -4.68 5.04
CA ALA A 108 -4.16 -5.81 5.77
C ALA A 108 -3.55 -5.95 7.18
N ILE A 109 -2.25 -5.68 7.34
CA ILE A 109 -1.59 -5.60 8.66
C ILE A 109 -2.20 -4.47 9.49
N GLY A 110 -2.44 -3.30 8.90
CA GLY A 110 -3.11 -2.19 9.59
C GLY A 110 -4.51 -2.57 10.08
N ALA A 111 -5.26 -3.36 9.30
CA ALA A 111 -6.58 -3.85 9.68
C ALA A 111 -6.57 -4.79 10.90
N LEU A 112 -5.42 -5.36 11.31
CA LEU A 112 -5.31 -6.10 12.58
C LEU A 112 -5.54 -5.20 13.80
N GLY A 113 -5.35 -3.88 13.68
CA GLY A 113 -5.67 -2.92 14.73
C GLY A 113 -7.14 -2.52 14.81
N SER A 114 -7.97 -2.93 13.85
CA SER A 114 -9.40 -2.57 13.83
C SER A 114 -10.15 -3.24 14.99
N PRO A 115 -11.14 -2.55 15.59
CA PRO A 115 -12.07 -3.16 16.55
C PRO A 115 -12.88 -4.32 15.97
N ARG A 116 -12.84 -4.51 14.64
CA ARG A 116 -13.55 -5.56 13.90
C ARG A 116 -12.66 -6.74 13.52
N ILE A 117 -11.46 -6.86 14.10
CA ILE A 117 -10.54 -7.99 13.86
C ILE A 117 -11.22 -9.37 13.97
N GLY A 118 -12.22 -9.51 14.86
CA GLY A 118 -12.99 -10.75 15.01
C GLY A 118 -13.79 -11.17 13.76
N ARG A 119 -13.85 -10.34 12.72
CA ARG A 119 -14.46 -10.68 11.42
C ARG A 119 -13.45 -11.21 10.41
N ILE A 120 -12.15 -11.11 10.68
CA ILE A 120 -11.09 -11.63 9.83
C ILE A 120 -10.91 -13.12 10.15
N PRO A 121 -10.81 -14.02 9.15
CA PRO A 121 -10.55 -15.43 9.38
C PRO A 121 -9.30 -15.64 10.25
N GLN A 122 -9.38 -16.51 11.25
CA GLN A 122 -8.29 -16.70 12.23
C GLN A 122 -6.95 -17.10 11.59
N ASP A 123 -6.97 -17.94 10.55
CA ASP A 123 -5.78 -18.30 9.78
C ASP A 123 -5.11 -17.07 9.12
N MET A 124 -5.93 -16.16 8.58
CA MET A 124 -5.45 -14.92 7.98
C MET A 124 -4.88 -13.98 9.05
N VAL A 125 -5.53 -13.86 10.22
CA VAL A 125 -5.00 -13.08 11.35
C VAL A 125 -3.61 -13.59 11.76
N MET A 126 -3.46 -14.91 11.91
CA MET A 126 -2.18 -15.53 12.25
C MET A 126 -1.11 -15.22 11.20
N LYS A 127 -1.40 -15.45 9.90
CA LYS A 127 -0.44 -15.21 8.82
C LYS A 127 -0.06 -13.73 8.65
N LEU A 128 -1.01 -12.81 8.81
CA LEU A 128 -0.73 -11.38 8.80
C LEU A 128 0.09 -10.94 10.02
N THR A 129 -0.11 -11.57 11.18
CA THR A 129 0.70 -11.32 12.38
C THR A 129 2.14 -11.79 12.16
N ILE A 130 2.33 -12.98 11.60
CA ILE A 130 3.65 -13.48 11.20
C ILE A 130 4.32 -12.51 10.22
N LEU A 131 3.62 -12.09 9.17
CA LEU A 131 4.15 -11.14 8.19
C LEU A 131 4.49 -9.78 8.80
N ARG A 132 3.66 -9.26 9.72
CA ARG A 132 3.97 -8.02 10.45
C ARG A 132 5.27 -8.17 11.22
N ASP A 133 5.42 -9.25 11.98
CA ASP A 133 6.60 -9.47 12.80
C ASP A 133 7.84 -9.69 11.91
N LEU A 134 7.70 -10.44 10.81
CA LEU A 134 8.77 -10.59 9.81
C LEU A 134 9.12 -9.28 9.11
N TYR A 135 8.20 -8.32 9.03
CA TYR A 135 8.40 -7.06 8.32
C TYR A 135 8.99 -5.96 9.17
N TYR A 136 8.64 -5.91 10.45
CA TYR A 136 8.88 -4.75 11.30
C TYR A 136 9.69 -5.05 12.58
N LEU A 137 9.91 -6.33 12.93
CA LEU A 137 10.77 -6.67 14.06
C LEU A 137 12.18 -7.04 13.59
N ASP A 138 13.17 -6.44 14.24
CA ASP A 138 14.60 -6.63 13.95
C ASP A 138 15.15 -7.96 14.50
N ASP A 139 14.47 -8.56 15.49
CA ASP A 139 14.86 -9.85 16.04
C ASP A 139 14.37 -11.00 15.15
N GLU A 140 15.19 -11.31 14.14
CA GLU A 140 14.84 -12.30 13.13
C GLU A 140 14.71 -13.72 13.72
N GLU A 141 15.64 -14.09 14.61
CA GLU A 141 15.71 -15.43 15.18
C GLU A 141 14.61 -15.69 16.22
N GLU A 142 14.28 -14.70 17.04
CA GLU A 142 13.16 -14.80 17.99
C GLU A 142 11.82 -14.87 17.25
N THR A 143 11.65 -14.10 16.17
CA THR A 143 10.42 -14.14 15.36
C THR A 143 10.20 -15.53 14.77
N GLU A 144 11.25 -16.14 14.20
CA GLU A 144 11.17 -17.49 13.63
C GLU A 144 10.91 -18.55 14.70
N ARG A 145 11.56 -18.46 15.86
CA ARG A 145 11.33 -19.37 17.00
C ARG A 145 9.91 -19.27 17.53
N ARG A 146 9.40 -18.05 17.72
CA ARG A 146 8.03 -17.79 18.21
C ARG A 146 6.96 -18.46 17.36
N TYR A 147 7.13 -18.43 16.05
CA TYR A 147 6.16 -18.98 15.10
C TYR A 147 6.54 -20.36 14.58
N GLN A 148 7.60 -20.99 15.10
CA GLN A 148 8.09 -22.31 14.70
C GLN A 148 8.28 -22.43 13.18
N LEU A 149 8.81 -21.37 12.56
CA LEU A 149 8.94 -21.30 11.11
C LEU A 149 10.10 -22.16 10.63
N GLN A 150 9.84 -23.03 9.65
CA GLN A 150 10.90 -23.78 8.98
C GLN A 150 11.54 -22.90 7.91
N ARG A 151 12.86 -22.69 8.05
CA ARG A 151 13.67 -22.05 7.01
C ARG A 151 13.67 -22.91 5.75
N PRO A 152 13.30 -22.36 4.58
CA PRO A 152 13.47 -23.07 3.32
C PRO A 152 14.94 -23.45 3.09
N SER A 153 15.19 -24.60 2.45
CA SER A 153 16.56 -25.00 2.08
C SER A 153 17.19 -23.96 1.14
N LYS A 154 18.51 -23.74 1.26
CA LYS A 154 19.27 -22.90 0.33
C LYS A 154 19.19 -23.38 -1.12
N ASP A 155 18.93 -24.68 -1.34
CA ASP A 155 18.85 -25.27 -2.67
C ASP A 155 17.54 -24.93 -3.41
N GLU A 156 16.52 -24.42 -2.72
CA GLU A 156 15.27 -23.95 -3.35
C GLU A 156 15.40 -22.54 -3.99
N ASP A 157 16.57 -21.92 -3.87
CA ASP A 157 16.86 -20.54 -4.29
C ASP A 157 17.09 -20.40 -5.82
N TYR A 158 17.34 -21.51 -6.53
CA TYR A 158 17.77 -21.48 -7.94
C TYR A 158 16.70 -21.08 -8.97
N HIS A 159 15.45 -20.81 -8.57
CA HIS A 159 14.36 -20.49 -9.51
C HIS A 159 13.90 -19.03 -9.52
N TYR A 160 14.58 -18.13 -8.79
CA TYR A 160 14.25 -16.69 -8.71
C TYR A 160 15.36 -15.76 -9.22
N ARG A 161 16.44 -16.31 -9.77
CA ARG A 161 17.69 -15.58 -10.06
C ARG A 161 17.84 -15.05 -11.49
N ASP A 162 16.79 -15.07 -12.32
CA ASP A 162 16.97 -14.99 -13.77
C ASP A 162 16.03 -14.00 -14.49
N SER A 163 15.81 -12.79 -13.95
CA SER A 163 15.15 -11.77 -14.79
C SER A 163 15.54 -10.31 -14.61
N ASP A 164 15.97 -9.83 -13.43
CA ASP A 164 16.01 -8.36 -13.21
C ASP A 164 17.32 -7.85 -12.56
N GLU A 165 18.48 -8.43 -12.85
CA GLU A 165 19.79 -7.85 -12.45
C GLU A 165 20.45 -6.97 -13.55
N GLU A 166 19.80 -6.70 -14.69
CA GLU A 166 20.40 -5.94 -15.82
C GLU A 166 19.77 -4.58 -16.17
N GLU A 167 19.11 -3.87 -15.24
CA GLU A 167 18.63 -2.51 -15.53
C GLU A 167 18.81 -1.54 -14.36
N ASP A 168 20.05 -1.24 -13.93
CA ASP A 168 20.34 0.03 -13.25
C ASP A 168 21.85 0.36 -13.21
N ASP A 169 22.52 0.46 -14.35
CA ASP A 169 23.92 0.92 -14.40
C ASP A 169 24.21 1.80 -15.62
N ASN A 170 23.25 2.66 -16.01
CA ASN A 170 23.47 3.63 -17.08
C ASN A 170 23.00 5.02 -16.67
N ARG A 171 23.72 5.59 -15.70
CA ARG A 171 23.66 7.01 -15.40
C ARG A 171 25.01 7.47 -14.89
N GLU A 172 25.71 8.18 -15.78
CA GLU A 172 26.79 9.16 -15.58
C GLU A 172 27.88 8.93 -16.63
N GLU A 173 27.81 9.68 -17.72
CA GLU A 173 29.00 10.31 -18.29
C GLU A 173 28.56 11.66 -18.86
N GLU A 174 29.06 12.70 -18.21
CA GLU A 174 28.99 14.10 -18.58
C GLU A 174 29.90 14.30 -19.80
N GLU A 175 29.37 14.81 -20.91
CA GLU A 175 30.20 15.39 -21.97
C GLU A 175 30.09 16.91 -21.86
N GLU A 176 31.11 17.49 -21.22
CA GLU A 176 31.58 18.84 -21.47
C GLU A 176 32.16 18.87 -22.89
N ASP A 177 31.65 19.74 -23.77
CA ASP A 177 32.39 20.18 -24.94
C ASP A 177 32.32 21.71 -25.01
N GLU A 178 33.49 22.30 -24.79
CA GLU A 178 33.85 23.69 -24.95
C GLU A 178 33.94 24.06 -26.44
N ASP A 179 33.56 25.31 -26.72
CA ASP A 179 34.10 26.25 -27.73
C ASP A 179 34.22 25.85 -29.21
N GLU A 180 33.62 26.66 -30.10
CA GLU A 180 34.37 27.44 -31.10
C GLU A 180 33.46 28.39 -31.90
N ASP A 181 33.94 29.61 -32.05
CA ASP A 181 33.42 30.75 -32.81
C ASP A 181 33.36 30.48 -34.33
N ASP A 182 32.42 31.11 -35.05
CA ASP A 182 32.77 31.83 -36.28
C ASP A 182 31.66 32.78 -36.77
N ASP A 183 32.11 33.99 -37.10
CA ASP A 183 31.38 35.11 -37.70
C ASP A 183 30.81 34.78 -39.09
N ASP A 184 29.67 35.39 -39.49
CA ASP A 184 29.69 36.40 -40.57
C ASP A 184 28.31 37.00 -40.87
N ASP A 185 28.40 38.24 -41.34
CA ASP A 185 27.39 39.28 -41.51
C ASP A 185 26.58 39.14 -42.83
N ASP A 186 25.60 40.04 -42.94
CA ASP A 186 25.09 40.67 -44.16
C ASP A 186 23.63 40.40 -44.62
N GLN A 187 23.06 41.52 -45.02
CA GLN A 187 21.68 41.96 -45.14
C GLN A 187 21.02 41.47 -46.43
N THR A 188 19.69 41.32 -46.47
CA THR A 188 18.76 42.14 -47.31
C THR A 188 17.28 41.76 -47.04
N GLU A 189 16.42 42.76 -46.78
CA GLU A 189 14.95 42.68 -46.98
C GLU A 189 14.58 42.68 -48.50
N PRO A 190 13.32 42.57 -48.99
CA PRO A 190 12.01 42.60 -48.31
C PRO A 190 10.99 41.52 -48.80
N GLY A 191 9.86 41.37 -48.09
CA GLY A 191 8.61 41.01 -48.77
C GLY A 191 7.59 40.16 -48.03
N THR A 192 6.53 40.85 -47.57
CA THR A 192 5.11 40.43 -47.63
C THR A 192 4.55 39.38 -46.66
N LYS A 193 3.77 39.92 -45.71
CA LYS A 193 2.36 39.59 -45.40
C LYS A 193 2.04 38.17 -44.87
N GLY A 194 1.80 38.10 -43.56
CA GLY A 194 1.16 36.94 -42.95
C GLY A 194 0.80 37.11 -41.48
N GLY A 195 0.20 38.24 -41.10
CA GLY A 195 -0.21 38.48 -39.72
C GLY A 195 -1.36 37.55 -39.27
N LYS A 196 -1.12 36.72 -38.26
CA LYS A 196 -2.15 36.32 -37.29
C LYS A 196 -1.58 36.41 -35.87
N ARG A 197 -2.17 37.34 -35.13
CA ARG A 197 -1.84 37.77 -33.78
C ARG A 197 -2.05 36.63 -32.78
N ARG A 198 -1.04 36.38 -31.94
CA ARG A 198 -1.20 35.64 -30.67
C ARG A 198 -2.05 36.48 -29.71
N PRO A 199 -3.12 35.94 -29.10
CA PRO A 199 -3.82 36.64 -28.03
C PRO A 199 -2.96 36.61 -26.76
N LYS A 200 -2.54 37.80 -26.33
CA LYS A 200 -2.00 38.11 -25.00
C LYS A 200 -3.11 37.82 -23.99
N TRP A 201 -3.04 36.68 -23.30
CA TRP A 201 -3.87 36.44 -22.13
C TRP A 201 -3.23 37.11 -20.93
N THR A 202 -3.97 38.10 -20.43
CA THR A 202 -3.73 38.87 -19.24
C THR A 202 -3.81 37.96 -18.01
N LYS A 203 -2.88 38.19 -17.08
CA LYS A 203 -2.83 37.62 -15.74
C LYS A 203 -4.01 38.16 -14.92
N GLN A 204 -5.20 37.58 -15.13
CA GLN A 204 -6.35 37.82 -14.25
C GLN A 204 -6.24 36.88 -13.06
N GLU A 205 -6.02 37.50 -11.90
CA GLU A 205 -6.04 36.88 -10.59
C GLU A 205 -7.36 36.11 -10.38
N ALA A 206 -7.30 34.79 -10.50
CA ALA A 206 -8.34 33.92 -10.03
C ALA A 206 -8.33 33.94 -8.49
N ARG A 207 -9.12 34.85 -7.92
CA ARG A 207 -9.53 34.81 -6.51
C ARG A 207 -10.29 33.51 -6.27
N TYR A 208 -9.60 32.51 -5.72
CA TYR A 208 -10.25 31.36 -5.11
C TYR A 208 -11.07 31.82 -3.90
N PRO A 209 -12.35 31.45 -3.76
CA PRO A 209 -13.07 31.66 -2.52
C PRO A 209 -12.44 30.79 -1.43
N LYS A 210 -11.94 31.44 -0.38
CA LYS A 210 -11.54 30.82 0.89
C LYS A 210 -12.75 30.11 1.52
N ARG A 211 -13.02 28.88 1.10
CA ARG A 211 -13.97 27.99 1.78
C ARG A 211 -13.27 27.38 3.00
N GLN A 212 -13.50 28.06 4.13
CA GLN A 212 -13.61 27.51 5.48
C GLN A 212 -12.75 26.29 5.80
N ARG A 213 -11.50 26.59 6.18
CA ARG A 213 -10.79 25.90 7.27
C ARG A 213 -11.69 25.89 8.51
N ARG A 214 -12.53 24.88 8.67
CA ARG A 214 -13.26 24.59 9.90
C ARG A 214 -13.62 23.10 9.97
N ARG A 215 -12.60 22.25 10.02
CA ARG A 215 -12.70 20.87 10.56
C ARG A 215 -11.36 20.30 11.03
N GLU A 216 -10.42 21.16 11.40
CA GLU A 216 -9.25 20.81 12.22
C GLU A 216 -9.65 20.97 13.69
N SER A 217 -10.24 19.93 14.29
CA SER A 217 -10.28 19.66 15.74
C SER A 217 -11.15 18.42 15.98
N ARG A 218 -10.56 17.23 15.84
CA ARG A 218 -11.09 15.99 16.44
C ARG A 218 -10.01 15.05 16.98
N PHE A 219 -8.75 15.47 16.96
CA PHE A 219 -7.65 14.77 17.63
C PHE A 219 -6.91 15.73 18.57
N GLU A 220 -7.68 16.54 19.29
CA GLU A 220 -7.17 17.19 20.49
C GLU A 220 -6.98 16.08 21.53
N TRP A 221 -5.75 15.92 22.04
CA TRP A 221 -5.44 14.98 23.11
C TRP A 221 -6.16 15.45 24.37
N ASP A 222 -7.41 15.05 24.45
CA ASP A 222 -8.40 15.54 25.42
C ASP A 222 -8.15 15.03 26.85
N LEU A 223 -7.18 14.12 27.00
CA LEU A 223 -6.68 13.59 28.25
C LEU A 223 -5.14 13.70 28.20
N GLY A 224 -4.60 14.71 28.88
CA GLY A 224 -3.16 14.89 29.03
C GLY A 224 -2.52 13.85 29.96
N PRO A 225 -1.19 13.89 30.14
CA PRO A 225 -0.47 12.94 31.00
C PRO A 225 -0.90 12.97 32.48
N ASP A 226 -1.58 14.04 32.90
CA ASP A 226 -2.11 14.20 34.26
C ASP A 226 -3.55 13.69 34.43
N ALA A 227 -4.18 13.17 33.37
CA ALA A 227 -5.55 12.66 33.42
C ALA A 227 -5.60 11.31 34.18
N THR A 228 -6.58 11.18 35.07
CA THR A 228 -6.79 9.94 35.82
C THR A 228 -7.66 8.97 35.03
N THR A 229 -7.59 7.68 35.38
CA THR A 229 -8.48 6.64 34.81
C THR A 229 -9.96 7.00 35.01
N GLU A 230 -10.31 7.68 36.10
CA GLU A 230 -11.68 8.12 36.37
C GLU A 230 -12.15 9.18 35.36
N ASP A 231 -11.27 10.09 34.95
CA ASP A 231 -11.58 11.12 33.95
C ASP A 231 -11.89 10.48 32.58
N ALA A 232 -11.15 9.44 32.22
CA ALA A 232 -11.42 8.67 31.00
C ALA A 232 -12.78 7.94 31.06
N ILE A 233 -13.10 7.32 32.20
CA ILE A 233 -14.38 6.61 32.39
C ILE A 233 -15.56 7.59 32.38
N ARG A 234 -15.45 8.77 32.99
CA ARG A 234 -16.53 9.76 32.96
C ARG A 234 -16.79 10.31 31.56
N LYS A 235 -15.74 10.46 30.75
CA LYS A 235 -15.83 11.06 29.41
C LYS A 235 -16.23 10.06 28.32
N PHE A 236 -15.73 8.82 28.40
CA PHE A 236 -15.89 7.81 27.35
C PHE A 236 -16.56 6.52 27.85
N GLY A 237 -16.83 6.40 29.15
CA GLY A 237 -17.53 5.25 29.69
C GLY A 237 -18.95 5.17 29.12
N PRO A 238 -19.44 3.97 28.80
CA PRO A 238 -20.79 3.78 28.29
C PRO A 238 -21.79 4.30 29.32
N VAL A 239 -22.65 5.23 28.92
CA VAL A 239 -23.81 5.62 29.74
C VAL A 239 -24.76 4.42 29.72
N LEU A 240 -24.64 3.56 30.75
CA LEU A 240 -25.65 2.55 31.02
C LEU A 240 -26.90 3.29 31.52
N LEU A 241 -27.72 3.75 30.58
CA LEU A 241 -29.10 4.10 30.87
C LEU A 241 -29.81 2.81 31.27
N GLY A 242 -29.87 2.58 32.58
CA GLY A 242 -30.70 1.52 33.14
C GLY A 242 -32.15 1.67 32.65
N PRO A 243 -32.90 0.55 32.52
CA PRO A 243 -34.27 0.60 32.05
C PRO A 243 -35.14 1.27 33.11
N GLY A 244 -35.45 2.55 32.94
CA GLY A 244 -36.48 3.21 33.72
C GLY A 244 -36.23 4.67 34.02
N ARG A 245 -36.63 5.54 33.08
CA ARG A 245 -37.41 6.77 33.33
C ARG A 245 -37.72 7.44 32.00
N ARG A 246 -38.96 7.27 31.53
CA ARG A 246 -39.58 8.24 30.61
C ARG A 246 -39.89 9.48 31.46
N LEU A 247 -39.31 10.62 31.13
CA LEU A 247 -39.82 11.91 31.59
C LEU A 247 -40.87 12.37 30.56
N ARG A 248 -42.04 12.72 31.10
CA ARG A 248 -43.15 13.37 30.39
C ARG A 248 -42.81 14.80 30.04
#